data_AF-A0A534P098-F1
#
_entry.id   AF-A0A534P098-F1
#
_cell.length_a   1.000
_cell.length_b   1.000
_cell.length_c   1.000
_cell.angle_alpha   90.00
_cell.angle_beta   90.00
_cell.angle_gamma   90.00
#
_symmetry.space_group_name_H-M   'P 1'
#
loop_
_entity.id
_entity.type
_entity.pdbx_description
1 polymer ?
#
loop_
_entity_poly.entity_id
_entity_poly.type
_entity_poly.pdbx_seq_one_letter_code
_entity_poly.pdbx_strand_id
1 'polypeptide(L)'
;MNRDNVGFVPICEKDHAGGHRLIGTLTDRDIVLRVVAFEGGRDPRAVKCGEIMSKNPISCKPEDDISRAADLMASNHISRMCVCEGDILKGVISLSDVAQASR
;
A
#
# COMPACT_ATOMS: atom_id res chain seq x y z
N MET A 1 9.52 -7.44 2.68
CA MET A 1 10.06 -6.09 2.92
C MET A 1 11.57 -6.09 2.79
N ASN A 2 12.37 -6.53 3.79
CA ASN A 2 13.84 -6.50 3.69
C ASN A 2 14.41 -7.32 2.50
N ARG A 3 14.03 -8.60 2.37
CA ARG A 3 14.54 -9.48 1.28
C ARG A 3 14.34 -8.88 -0.12
N ASP A 4 13.17 -8.28 -0.33
CA ASP A 4 12.76 -7.76 -1.64
C ASP A 4 13.06 -6.25 -1.75
N ASN A 5 13.69 -5.65 -0.73
CA ASN A 5 13.97 -4.21 -0.60
C ASN A 5 12.75 -3.30 -0.86
N VAL A 6 11.61 -3.62 -0.25
CA VAL A 6 10.35 -2.87 -0.38
C VAL A 6 9.86 -2.31 0.95
N GLY A 7 9.49 -1.02 0.93
CA GLY A 7 8.93 -0.28 2.08
C GLY A 7 7.41 -0.06 2.03
N PHE A 8 6.73 -0.58 1.00
CA PHE A 8 5.27 -0.49 0.82
C PHE A 8 4.75 -1.81 0.28
N VAL A 9 3.79 -2.41 0.99
CA VAL A 9 3.26 -3.74 0.68
C VAL A 9 1.72 -3.69 0.71
N PRO A 10 1.05 -3.91 -0.42
CA PRO A 10 -0.38 -4.19 -0.44
C PRO A 10 -0.69 -5.50 0.30
N ILE A 11 -1.69 -5.48 1.16
CA ILE A 11 -2.20 -6.66 1.85
C ILE A 11 -3.51 -7.06 1.18
N CYS A 12 -3.58 -8.30 0.69
CA CYS A 12 -4.70 -8.79 -0.07
C CYS A 12 -5.26 -10.09 0.50
N GLU A 13 -6.54 -10.31 0.29
CA GLU A 13 -7.18 -11.61 0.42
C GLU A 13 -7.34 -12.25 -0.97
N LYS A 14 -7.31 -13.58 -1.01
CA LYS A 14 -7.69 -14.29 -2.24
C LYS A 14 -9.19 -14.16 -2.43
N ASP A 15 -9.62 -13.71 -3.61
CA ASP A 15 -11.03 -13.76 -3.97
C ASP A 15 -11.42 -15.17 -4.46
N HIS A 16 -12.73 -15.38 -4.70
CA HIS A 16 -13.28 -16.66 -5.15
C HIS A 16 -12.92 -17.03 -6.61
N ALA A 17 -12.49 -16.06 -7.41
CA ALA A 17 -12.09 -16.21 -8.81
C ALA A 17 -10.55 -16.29 -8.99
N GLY A 18 -9.77 -16.25 -7.90
CA GLY A 18 -8.31 -16.31 -7.91
C GLY A 18 -7.60 -14.95 -7.97
N GLY A 19 -8.33 -13.84 -7.96
CA GLY A 19 -7.77 -12.50 -7.86
C GLY A 19 -7.35 -12.12 -6.43
N HIS A 20 -6.69 -10.97 -6.33
CA HIS A 20 -6.16 -10.44 -5.08
C HIS A 20 -6.98 -9.22 -4.67
N ARG A 21 -7.95 -9.42 -3.78
CA ARG A 21 -8.76 -8.33 -3.23
C ARG A 21 -7.93 -7.53 -2.24
N LEU A 22 -7.76 -6.23 -2.49
CA LEU A 22 -7.02 -5.33 -1.62
C LEU A 22 -7.79 -5.08 -0.33
N ILE A 23 -7.16 -5.33 0.82
CA ILE A 23 -7.76 -5.12 2.15
C ILE A 23 -7.00 -4.09 3.00
N GLY A 24 -5.79 -3.74 2.60
CA GLY A 24 -4.99 -2.73 3.30
C GLY A 24 -3.60 -2.57 2.70
N THR A 25 -2.82 -1.69 3.29
CA THR A 25 -1.41 -1.48 2.96
C THR A 25 -0.56 -1.47 4.21
N LEU A 26 0.69 -1.90 4.09
CA LEU A 26 1.66 -1.91 5.16
C LEU A 26 2.94 -1.22 4.72
N THR A 27 3.43 -0.31 5.56
CA THR A 27 4.66 0.43 5.34
C THR A 27 5.63 0.27 6.50
N ASP A 28 6.90 0.65 6.29
CA ASP A 28 7.90 0.69 7.37
C ASP A 28 7.41 1.55 8.55
N ARG A 29 6.71 2.65 8.27
CA ARG A 29 6.13 3.52 9.28
C ARG A 29 5.06 2.81 10.12
N ASP A 30 4.22 1.99 9.50
CA ASP A 30 3.22 1.22 10.23
C ASP A 30 3.89 0.23 11.20
N ILE A 31 4.94 -0.46 10.75
CA ILE A 31 5.72 -1.39 11.59
C ILE A 31 6.35 -0.63 12.77
N VAL A 32 7.02 0.50 12.49
CA VAL A 32 7.66 1.30 13.53
C VAL A 32 6.65 1.79 14.55
N LEU A 33 5.56 2.42 14.12
CA LEU A 33 4.62 3.06 15.04
C LEU A 33 3.72 2.06 15.76
N ARG A 34 3.31 0.98 15.10
CA ARG A 34 2.29 0.06 15.61
C ARG A 34 2.87 -1.21 16.23
N VAL A 35 4.18 -1.45 16.11
CA VAL A 35 4.87 -2.60 16.72
C VAL A 35 6.05 -2.13 17.58
N VAL A 36 7.03 -1.46 16.98
CA VAL A 36 8.31 -1.15 17.66
C VAL A 36 8.13 -0.09 18.75
N ALA A 37 7.43 1.00 18.42
CA ALA A 37 7.16 2.12 19.31
C ALA A 37 5.83 1.97 20.08
N PHE A 38 5.17 0.81 19.98
CA PHE A 38 3.87 0.60 20.60
C PHE A 38 4.01 0.52 22.13
N GLU A 39 3.23 1.33 22.84
CA GLU A 39 3.19 1.32 24.30
C GLU A 39 2.69 -0.02 24.83
N GLY A 40 3.39 -0.60 25.82
CA GLY A 40 3.13 -1.94 26.32
C GLY A 40 3.88 -3.06 25.58
N GLY A 41 4.56 -2.73 24.48
CA GLY A 41 5.41 -3.65 23.74
C GLY A 41 4.63 -4.67 22.91
N ARG A 42 5.11 -4.95 21.70
CA ARG A 42 4.59 -6.02 20.85
C ARG A 42 5.76 -6.81 20.29
N ASP A 43 5.67 -8.14 20.30
CA ASP A 43 6.65 -8.98 19.63
C ASP A 43 6.42 -8.96 18.11
N PRO A 44 7.38 -8.47 17.30
CA PRO A 44 7.26 -8.48 15.84
C PRO A 44 7.09 -9.87 15.24
N ARG A 45 7.44 -10.94 15.98
CA ARG A 45 7.26 -12.33 15.54
C ARG A 45 5.85 -12.86 15.76
N ALA A 46 5.07 -12.24 16.65
CA ALA A 46 3.72 -12.68 17.01
C ALA A 46 2.62 -11.86 16.30
N VAL A 47 2.89 -10.58 16.01
CA VAL A 47 1.91 -9.68 15.38
C VAL A 47 1.67 -10.05 13.91
N LYS A 48 0.40 -10.14 13.50
CA LYS A 48 0.03 -10.35 12.10
C LYS A 48 -0.05 -9.04 11.33
N CYS A 49 0.32 -9.05 10.05
CA CYS A 49 0.24 -7.88 9.17
C CYS A 49 -1.16 -7.26 9.14
N GLY A 50 -2.23 -8.08 9.14
CA GLY A 50 -3.61 -7.60 9.12
C GLY A 50 -4.03 -6.79 10.36
N GLU A 51 -3.30 -6.93 11.48
CA GLU A 51 -3.55 -6.16 12.70
C GLU A 51 -2.91 -4.77 12.66
N ILE A 52 -1.88 -4.58 11.84
CA ILE A 52 -1.07 -3.36 11.80
C ILE A 52 -1.11 -2.64 10.45
N MET A 53 -1.75 -3.22 9.43
CA MET A 53 -1.94 -2.56 8.15
C MET A 53 -2.88 -1.36 8.27
N SER A 54 -2.68 -0.36 7.42
CA SER A 54 -3.65 0.70 7.20
C SER A 54 -4.79 0.17 6.31
N LYS A 55 -6.03 0.36 6.76
CA LYS A 55 -7.25 -0.09 6.05
C LYS A 55 -7.73 0.98 5.08
N ASN A 56 -8.58 0.59 4.13
CA ASN A 56 -9.18 1.47 3.11
C ASN A 56 -8.12 2.30 2.38
N PRO A 57 -7.09 1.66 1.78
CA PRO A 57 -6.04 2.38 1.11
C PRO A 57 -6.60 3.18 -0.07
N ILE A 58 -6.11 4.41 -0.23
CA ILE A 58 -6.36 5.18 -1.44
C ILE A 58 -5.80 4.39 -2.63
N SER A 59 -6.59 4.32 -3.70
CA SER A 59 -6.22 3.66 -4.95
C SER A 59 -6.68 4.50 -6.14
N CYS A 60 -5.99 4.32 -7.26
CA CYS A 60 -6.47 4.73 -8.56
C CYS A 60 -6.82 3.50 -9.39
N LYS A 61 -7.47 3.71 -10.51
CA LYS A 61 -7.79 2.66 -11.45
C LYS A 61 -6.74 2.59 -12.58
N PRO A 62 -6.61 1.48 -13.35
CA PRO A 62 -5.54 1.29 -14.34
C PRO A 62 -5.56 2.24 -15.55
N GLU A 63 -6.72 2.81 -15.83
CA GLU A 63 -7.11 3.72 -16.91
C GLU A 63 -7.22 5.20 -16.46
N ASP A 64 -7.03 5.49 -15.15
CA ASP A 64 -6.88 6.86 -14.65
C ASP A 64 -5.59 7.50 -15.22
N ASP A 65 -5.68 8.78 -15.60
CA ASP A 65 -4.52 9.55 -16.02
C ASP A 65 -3.46 9.67 -14.92
N ILE A 66 -2.19 9.69 -15.31
CA ILE A 66 -1.07 9.75 -14.37
C ILE A 66 -1.05 11.04 -13.54
N SER A 67 -1.56 12.15 -14.09
CA SER A 67 -1.75 13.43 -13.40
C SER A 67 -2.74 13.30 -12.25
N ARG A 68 -3.85 12.59 -12.48
CA ARG A 68 -4.84 12.29 -11.44
C ARG A 68 -4.24 11.45 -10.31
N ALA A 69 -3.40 10.48 -10.64
CA ALA A 69 -2.69 9.71 -9.63
C ALA A 69 -1.74 10.59 -8.79
N ALA A 70 -1.04 11.54 -9.43
CA ALA A 70 -0.19 12.51 -8.75
C ALA A 70 -0.99 13.43 -7.80
N ASP A 71 -2.14 13.92 -8.24
CA ASP A 71 -3.03 14.77 -7.45
C ASP A 71 -3.56 14.03 -6.21
N LEU A 72 -3.97 12.76 -6.39
CA LEU A 72 -4.40 11.90 -5.29
C LEU A 72 -3.27 11.67 -4.28
N MET A 73 -2.05 11.41 -4.76
CA MET A 73 -0.88 11.26 -3.91
C MET A 73 -0.59 12.53 -3.10
N ALA A 74 -0.60 13.70 -3.76
CA ALA A 74 -0.38 14.99 -3.11
C ALA A 74 -1.45 15.31 -2.05
N SER A 75 -2.73 15.13 -2.40
CA SER A 75 -3.87 15.45 -1.53
C SER A 75 -3.95 14.55 -0.29
N ASN A 76 -3.44 13.32 -0.39
CA ASN A 76 -3.43 12.36 0.71
C ASN A 76 -2.07 12.24 1.40
N HIS A 77 -1.09 13.06 1.02
CA HIS A 77 0.28 13.02 1.55
C HIS A 77 0.93 11.63 1.48
N ILE A 78 0.70 10.91 0.38
CA ILE A 78 1.28 9.59 0.12
C ILE A 78 2.21 9.65 -1.09
N SER A 79 3.21 8.78 -1.13
CA SER A 79 4.18 8.70 -2.25
C SER A 79 4.03 7.44 -3.09
N ARG A 80 3.13 6.54 -2.69
CA ARG A 80 2.81 5.27 -3.36
C ARG A 80 1.32 4.99 -3.20
N MET A 81 0.73 4.42 -4.23
CA MET A 81 -0.71 4.16 -4.30
C MET A 81 -0.95 2.83 -5.00
N CYS A 82 -1.98 2.10 -4.57
CA CYS A 82 -2.39 0.86 -5.25
C CYS A 82 -3.17 1.20 -6.53
N VAL A 83 -2.98 0.38 -7.56
CA VAL A 83 -3.77 0.43 -8.80
C VAL A 83 -4.76 -0.73 -8.76
N CYS A 84 -6.06 -0.45 -8.77
CA CYS A 84 -7.11 -1.46 -8.58
C CYS A 84 -8.20 -1.38 -9.66
N GLU A 85 -8.65 -2.54 -10.14
CA GLU A 85 -9.87 -2.67 -10.95
C GLU A 85 -10.99 -3.17 -10.04
N GLY A 86 -11.89 -2.27 -9.63
CA GLY A 86 -12.74 -2.52 -8.47
C GLY A 86 -11.88 -2.72 -7.22
N ASP A 87 -12.11 -3.81 -6.48
CA ASP A 87 -11.30 -4.15 -5.30
C ASP A 87 -10.07 -5.02 -5.64
N ILE A 88 -9.87 -5.36 -6.91
CA ILE A 88 -8.82 -6.28 -7.33
C ILE A 88 -7.53 -5.51 -7.62
N LEU A 89 -6.48 -5.82 -6.86
CA LEU A 89 -5.15 -5.23 -7.03
C LEU A 89 -4.56 -5.64 -8.38
N LYS A 90 -4.16 -4.65 -9.18
CA LYS A 90 -3.44 -4.83 -10.45
C LYS A 90 -1.98 -4.42 -10.37
N GLY A 91 -1.63 -3.53 -9.44
CA GLY A 91 -0.25 -3.09 -9.25
C GLY A 91 -0.11 -1.98 -8.22
N VAL A 92 1.07 -1.37 -8.20
CA VAL A 92 1.41 -0.22 -7.36
C VAL A 92 2.10 0.81 -8.24
N ILE A 93 1.77 2.08 -8.04
CA ILE A 93 2.45 3.22 -8.66
C ILE A 93 3.02 4.13 -7.58
N SER A 94 4.18 4.72 -7.86
CA SER A 94 4.87 5.66 -6.97
C SER A 94 5.05 7.03 -7.62
N LEU A 95 5.30 8.06 -6.81
CA LEU A 95 5.70 9.39 -7.32
C LEU A 95 6.96 9.31 -8.20
N SER A 96 7.85 8.35 -7.95
CA SER A 96 9.03 8.14 -8.79
C SER A 96 8.65 7.65 -10.19
N ASP A 97 7.66 6.75 -10.30
CA ASP A 97 7.15 6.27 -11.59
C ASP A 97 6.47 7.42 -12.35
N VAL A 98 5.66 8.23 -11.64
CA VAL A 98 5.04 9.45 -12.20
C VAL A 98 6.10 10.40 -12.74
N ALA A 99 7.14 10.70 -11.96
CA ALA A 99 8.21 11.61 -12.36
C ALA A 99 9.05 11.08 -13.53
N GLN A 100 9.14 9.76 -13.72
CA GLN A 100 9.84 9.15 -14.85
C GLN A 100 9.02 9.24 -16.14
N ALA A 101 7.70 9.04 -16.04
CA ALA A 101 6.81 9.07 -17.21
C ALA A 101 6.51 10.50 -17.71
N SER A 102 6.69 11.52 -16.88
CA SER A 102 6.52 12.94 -17.26
C SER A 102 7.77 13.58 -17.90
N ARG A 103 8.74 12.77 -18.34
CA ARG A 103 9.97 13.22 -19.01
C ARG A 103 9.86 13.17 -20.52
#